data_AF-A0A453QV77-F1
#
_entry.id   AF-A0A453QV77-F1
#
_cell.length_a   1.000
_cell.length_b   1.000
_cell.length_c   1.000
_cell.angle_alpha   90.00
_cell.angle_beta   90.00
_cell.angle_gamma   90.00
#
_symmetry.space_group_name_H-M   'P 1'
#
loop_
_entity.id
_entity.type
_entity.pdbx_description
1 polymer ?
#
loop_
_entity_poly.entity_id
_entity_poly.type
_entity_poly.pdbx_seq_one_letter_code
_entity_poly.pdbx_strand_id
1 'polypeptide(L)'
;MPESNIHRGDADIGGVQNHSYYHNVYGMLMARSTYEGMVMYNTEKRPFVLTRAGFIGSQRYAATWTGDNLSNWEHLHMSLSMVLQLGLSGQPLSGPDIGGFAGNATPRLFGRWMGVGALFPFSRGHSEAGTVDHEPWSFGEECEEVCRLALLRRYRLLPHIYTLFYVSHKKGTPVAAPLFFADPQDTELRKIETTFLLGPLLVCASTLPDKGAHECAHKLPNGIWLPFDFGDSHPDLPVLYLRGGAILPVGLPIQHVGEASLGDDLSLLVALDENGKAEGVLFEDAGDGYGFTQGDYLLTYYVAEVHSSVVSVKVLKTEGSLKRPKRNLNISILLGGGAMISSRGVDGEEVHFTMPSEFEVSSLVATSELDLKERLETIRPIPDMDEPSGQEGTELSKTLIVLKSGDWFLKIVPWIGGRIISMTHVPSDSQWLHSRIEIHGYEEYSGTEYRSAGCIEEYKIVRGHLEQSCVEESKVCLEGDIGGGLVLQRHISILTDNPKIVQIDSSIEARSVGPGSGGFSRLVCLRVRHTFTLLHPTEVVVAFTAINGSKQEISLDSGEVMLEGGLRPNGEWTLVDRCSGLSMVNRFDHRQVSKCLVHWGTSDLNMELWSDERPVSKDTPLRICHQYEVTQT
;
A
#
# COMPACT_ATOMS: atom_id res chain seq x y z
N MET A 1 -19.14 5.95 -14.98
CA MET A 1 -20.14 6.27 -16.03
C MET A 1 -21.48 6.51 -15.35
N PRO A 2 -22.35 7.39 -15.87
CA PRO A 2 -23.69 7.58 -15.32
C PRO A 2 -24.47 6.26 -15.31
N GLU A 3 -25.29 6.03 -14.28
CA GLU A 3 -26.14 4.82 -14.19
C GLU A 3 -27.13 4.72 -15.36
N SER A 4 -27.60 5.87 -15.85
CA SER A 4 -28.51 5.99 -16.99
C SER A 4 -27.86 5.67 -18.34
N ASN A 5 -26.54 5.41 -18.39
CA ASN A 5 -25.88 5.02 -19.62
C ASN A 5 -26.34 3.63 -20.06
N ILE A 6 -26.82 3.52 -21.31
CA ILE A 6 -27.37 2.28 -21.88
C ILE A 6 -26.27 1.57 -22.65
N HIS A 7 -25.96 0.34 -22.25
CA HIS A 7 -25.04 -0.56 -22.94
C HIS A 7 -25.81 -1.45 -23.89
N ARG A 8 -25.31 -1.63 -25.11
CA ARG A 8 -25.86 -2.55 -26.12
C ARG A 8 -25.11 -3.88 -26.04
N GLY A 9 -25.19 -4.55 -24.89
CA GLY A 9 -24.53 -5.85 -24.69
C GLY A 9 -25.13 -6.93 -25.59
N ASP A 10 -24.34 -7.97 -25.86
CA ASP A 10 -24.82 -9.16 -26.54
C ASP A 10 -25.86 -9.91 -25.68
N ALA A 11 -26.76 -10.66 -26.32
CA ALA A 11 -27.88 -11.30 -25.65
C ALA A 11 -27.44 -12.31 -24.57
N ASP A 12 -26.32 -13.00 -24.78
CA ASP A 12 -25.73 -13.98 -23.88
C ASP A 12 -25.12 -13.35 -22.62
N ILE A 13 -24.77 -12.06 -22.66
CA ILE A 13 -24.28 -11.29 -21.50
C ILE A 13 -25.36 -10.36 -20.90
N GLY A 14 -26.62 -10.50 -21.30
CA GLY A 14 -27.76 -9.77 -20.73
C GLY A 14 -28.45 -8.75 -21.64
N GLY A 15 -27.96 -8.54 -22.87
CA GLY A 15 -28.60 -7.69 -23.87
C GLY A 15 -28.48 -6.18 -23.62
N VAL A 16 -29.49 -5.42 -24.03
CA VAL A 16 -29.53 -3.96 -23.81
C VAL A 16 -29.90 -3.69 -22.35
N GLN A 17 -28.96 -3.15 -21.57
CA GLN A 17 -29.16 -2.84 -20.14
C GLN A 17 -28.52 -1.51 -19.75
N ASN A 18 -28.89 -0.99 -18.57
CA ASN A 18 -28.25 0.17 -17.96
C ASN A 18 -26.87 -0.15 -17.39
N HIS A 19 -26.07 0.89 -17.10
CA HIS A 19 -24.71 0.72 -16.61
C HIS A 19 -24.63 -0.03 -15.28
N SER A 20 -25.61 0.11 -14.40
CA SER A 20 -25.67 -0.61 -13.12
C SER A 20 -25.61 -2.14 -13.30
N TYR A 21 -26.20 -2.67 -14.36
CA TYR A 21 -26.14 -4.10 -14.68
C TYR A 21 -24.72 -4.53 -15.08
N TYR A 22 -23.99 -3.68 -15.81
CA TYR A 22 -22.68 -3.98 -16.37
C TYR A 22 -21.48 -3.47 -15.57
N HIS A 23 -21.70 -2.66 -14.52
CA HIS A 23 -20.67 -1.87 -13.86
C HIS A 23 -19.41 -2.68 -13.51
N ASN A 24 -19.58 -3.80 -12.81
CA ASN A 24 -18.47 -4.62 -12.34
C ASN A 24 -17.83 -5.47 -13.46
N VAL A 25 -18.60 -5.87 -14.48
CA VAL A 25 -18.07 -6.71 -15.58
C VAL A 25 -17.46 -5.89 -16.71
N TYR A 26 -17.70 -4.57 -16.75
CA TYR A 26 -17.22 -3.71 -17.82
C TYR A 26 -15.70 -3.78 -17.99
N GLY A 27 -14.94 -3.69 -16.89
CA GLY A 27 -13.47 -3.79 -16.93
C GLY A 27 -12.98 -5.15 -17.43
N MET A 28 -13.62 -6.24 -17.03
CA MET A 28 -13.32 -7.58 -17.54
C MET A 28 -13.61 -7.69 -19.04
N LEU A 29 -14.76 -7.20 -19.50
CA LEU A 29 -15.14 -7.25 -20.92
C LEU A 29 -14.20 -6.40 -21.78
N MET A 30 -13.78 -5.23 -21.29
CA MET A 30 -12.76 -4.42 -21.95
C MET A 30 -11.44 -5.19 -22.06
N ALA A 31 -10.95 -5.77 -20.96
CA ALA A 31 -9.71 -6.55 -20.96
C ALA A 31 -9.78 -7.75 -21.91
N ARG A 32 -10.92 -8.45 -21.93
CA ARG A 32 -11.19 -9.56 -22.87
C ARG A 32 -11.14 -9.10 -24.32
N SER A 33 -11.85 -8.03 -24.67
CA SER A 33 -11.85 -7.48 -26.03
C SER A 33 -10.46 -7.04 -26.48
N THR A 34 -9.68 -6.41 -25.59
CA THR A 34 -8.28 -6.06 -25.86
C THR A 34 -7.43 -7.30 -26.11
N TYR A 35 -7.54 -8.31 -25.24
CA TYR A 35 -6.80 -9.57 -25.38
C TYR A 35 -7.13 -10.28 -26.70
N GLU A 36 -8.42 -10.49 -26.98
CA GLU A 36 -8.89 -11.15 -28.21
C GLU A 36 -8.48 -10.35 -29.46
N GLY A 37 -8.53 -9.01 -29.40
CA GLY A 37 -8.02 -8.13 -30.45
C GLY A 37 -6.53 -8.32 -30.73
N MET A 38 -5.71 -8.44 -29.68
CA MET A 38 -4.27 -8.70 -29.82
C MET A 38 -3.99 -10.09 -30.39
N VAL A 39 -4.73 -11.12 -29.97
CA VAL A 39 -4.63 -12.48 -30.55
C VAL A 39 -4.98 -12.46 -32.04
N MET A 40 -6.04 -11.75 -32.43
CA MET A 40 -6.42 -11.61 -33.85
C MET A 40 -5.35 -10.90 -34.67
N TYR A 41 -4.62 -9.96 -34.09
CA TYR A 41 -3.53 -9.25 -34.77
C TYR A 41 -2.29 -10.13 -34.95
N ASN A 42 -1.92 -10.93 -33.95
CA ASN A 42 -0.75 -11.81 -34.02
C ASN A 42 -0.97 -13.12 -33.24
N THR A 43 -1.24 -14.21 -33.96
CA THR A 43 -1.50 -15.54 -33.39
C THR A 43 -0.26 -16.21 -32.80
N GLU A 44 0.94 -15.74 -33.17
CA GLU A 44 2.21 -16.35 -32.78
C GLU A 44 2.74 -15.80 -31.45
N LYS A 45 2.13 -14.74 -30.90
CA LYS A 45 2.57 -14.08 -29.66
C LYS A 45 1.52 -14.14 -28.56
N ARG A 46 1.96 -14.27 -27.32
CA ARG A 46 1.08 -14.17 -26.14
C ARG A 46 0.79 -12.69 -25.86
N PRO A 47 -0.48 -12.27 -25.81
CA PRO A 47 -0.80 -10.90 -25.43
C PRO A 47 -0.44 -10.63 -23.97
N PHE A 48 0.14 -9.46 -23.72
CA PHE A 48 0.21 -8.87 -22.38
C PHE A 48 -0.79 -7.73 -22.29
N VAL A 49 -1.80 -7.90 -21.44
CA VAL A 49 -2.79 -6.87 -21.13
C VAL A 49 -2.69 -6.58 -19.63
N LEU A 50 -2.59 -5.30 -19.28
CA LEU A 50 -2.65 -4.84 -17.90
C LEU A 50 -3.97 -4.07 -17.72
N THR A 51 -4.80 -4.49 -16.76
CA THR A 51 -6.08 -3.83 -16.46
C THR A 51 -6.12 -3.35 -15.01
N ARG A 52 -6.85 -2.26 -14.75
CA ARG A 52 -7.12 -1.77 -13.39
C ARG A 52 -8.32 -2.46 -12.77
N ALA A 53 -9.38 -2.59 -13.55
CA ALA A 53 -10.65 -3.13 -13.11
C ALA A 53 -10.89 -4.50 -13.75
N GLY A 54 -11.44 -5.41 -12.97
CA GLY A 54 -11.75 -6.77 -13.39
C GLY A 54 -12.91 -7.35 -12.61
N PHE A 55 -13.30 -8.56 -13.02
CA PHE A 55 -14.30 -9.38 -12.35
C PHE A 55 -13.79 -10.83 -12.29
N ILE A 56 -14.53 -11.73 -11.65
CA ILE A 56 -14.18 -13.16 -11.64
C ILE A 56 -14.02 -13.65 -13.09
N GLY A 57 -12.83 -14.13 -13.43
CA GLY A 57 -12.49 -14.57 -14.78
C GLY A 57 -11.56 -13.64 -15.56
N SER A 58 -11.27 -12.43 -15.05
CA SER A 58 -10.32 -11.49 -15.65
C SER A 58 -8.91 -12.05 -15.82
N GLN A 59 -8.47 -12.97 -14.96
CA GLN A 59 -7.15 -13.60 -15.01
C GLN A 59 -6.85 -14.34 -16.31
N ARG A 60 -7.90 -14.70 -17.06
CA ARG A 60 -7.76 -15.35 -18.37
C ARG A 60 -7.25 -14.40 -19.46
N TYR A 61 -7.38 -13.10 -19.24
CA TYR A 61 -7.20 -12.08 -20.26
C TYR A 61 -6.15 -11.02 -19.88
N ALA A 62 -5.91 -10.78 -18.60
CA ALA A 62 -5.04 -9.68 -18.18
C ALA A 62 -4.35 -9.90 -16.83
N ALA A 63 -3.17 -9.29 -16.70
CA ALA A 63 -2.56 -8.92 -15.44
C ALA A 63 -3.33 -7.77 -14.78
N THR A 64 -3.17 -7.60 -13.46
CA THR A 64 -3.71 -6.44 -12.74
C THR A 64 -2.63 -5.79 -11.89
N TRP A 65 -2.73 -4.49 -11.63
CA TRP A 65 -1.99 -3.88 -10.53
C TRP A 65 -2.96 -3.46 -9.41
N THR A 66 -2.43 -3.13 -8.23
CA THR A 66 -3.24 -2.82 -7.04
C THR A 66 -3.85 -1.42 -7.02
N GLY A 67 -3.68 -0.63 -8.09
CA GLY A 67 -4.16 0.75 -8.18
C GLY A 67 -3.16 1.78 -7.69
N ASP A 68 -3.64 3.01 -7.56
CA ASP A 68 -2.85 4.23 -7.36
C ASP A 68 -2.45 4.36 -5.87
N ASN A 69 -1.39 3.66 -5.45
CA ASN A 69 -0.90 3.67 -4.07
C ASN A 69 -0.05 4.91 -3.72
N LEU A 70 0.07 5.24 -2.44
CA LEU A 70 0.88 6.34 -1.95
C LEU A 70 2.34 5.92 -1.71
N SER A 71 3.25 6.87 -1.83
CA SER A 71 4.67 6.74 -1.49
C SER A 71 4.90 6.83 0.02
N ASN A 72 4.38 5.87 0.78
CA ASN A 72 4.59 5.76 2.24
C ASN A 72 4.75 4.29 2.73
N TRP A 73 5.09 4.13 4.01
CA TRP A 73 5.38 2.83 4.63
C TRP A 73 4.11 1.97 4.84
N GLU A 74 2.96 2.61 5.05
CA GLU A 74 1.68 1.96 5.23
C GLU A 74 1.23 1.28 3.94
N HIS A 75 1.37 1.96 2.79
CA HIS A 75 1.04 1.38 1.48
C HIS A 75 2.05 0.31 1.05
N LEU A 76 3.32 0.43 1.46
CA LEU A 76 4.28 -0.68 1.34
C LEU A 76 3.76 -1.91 2.09
N HIS A 77 3.36 -1.75 3.35
CA HIS A 77 2.83 -2.83 4.16
C HIS A 77 1.56 -3.45 3.56
N MET A 78 0.58 -2.63 3.20
CA MET A 78 -0.67 -3.08 2.59
C MET A 78 -0.45 -3.82 1.26
N SER A 79 0.60 -3.47 0.51
CA SER A 79 0.85 -4.08 -0.81
C SER A 79 1.02 -5.60 -0.75
N LEU A 80 1.64 -6.13 0.32
CA LEU A 80 1.80 -7.57 0.51
C LEU A 80 0.43 -8.23 0.65
N SER A 81 -0.40 -7.76 1.59
CA SER A 81 -1.75 -8.28 1.82
C SER A 81 -2.63 -8.16 0.56
N MET A 82 -2.51 -7.07 -0.21
CA MET A 82 -3.27 -6.88 -1.46
C MET A 82 -2.86 -7.89 -2.55
N VAL A 83 -1.56 -8.08 -2.78
CA VAL A 83 -1.05 -9.03 -3.78
C VAL A 83 -1.46 -10.46 -3.43
N LEU A 84 -1.35 -10.84 -2.16
CA LEU A 84 -1.72 -12.18 -1.69
C LEU A 84 -3.21 -12.44 -1.82
N GLN A 85 -4.06 -11.46 -1.48
CA GLN A 85 -5.51 -11.58 -1.61
C GLN A 85 -5.98 -11.63 -3.07
N LEU A 86 -5.32 -10.90 -3.97
CA LEU A 86 -5.57 -11.02 -5.41
C LEU A 86 -5.21 -12.42 -5.91
N GLY A 87 -4.06 -12.96 -5.49
CA GLY A 87 -3.67 -14.34 -5.78
C GLY A 87 -4.72 -15.35 -5.32
N LEU A 88 -5.20 -15.25 -4.08
CA LEU A 88 -6.27 -16.09 -3.54
C LEU A 88 -7.60 -15.93 -4.30
N SER A 89 -7.85 -14.74 -4.84
CA SER A 89 -9.04 -14.43 -5.65
C SER A 89 -8.92 -14.88 -7.11
N GLY A 90 -7.85 -15.62 -7.45
CA GLY A 90 -7.64 -16.20 -8.78
C GLY A 90 -6.89 -15.28 -9.74
N GLN A 91 -6.25 -14.21 -9.26
CA GLN A 91 -5.46 -13.28 -10.06
C GLN A 91 -3.96 -13.42 -9.73
N PRO A 92 -3.24 -14.37 -10.37
CA PRO A 92 -1.86 -14.72 -9.98
C PRO A 92 -0.80 -13.74 -10.47
N LEU A 93 -1.08 -12.96 -11.53
CA LEU A 93 -0.18 -11.95 -12.07
C LEU A 93 -0.63 -10.56 -11.59
N SER A 94 -0.21 -10.23 -10.37
CA SER A 94 -0.52 -8.96 -9.71
C SER A 94 0.64 -8.36 -8.93
N GLY A 95 0.58 -7.05 -8.73
CA GLY A 95 1.63 -6.27 -8.06
C GLY A 95 1.25 -4.80 -7.90
N PRO A 96 1.94 -4.05 -7.03
CA PRO A 96 1.74 -2.63 -6.82
C PRO A 96 2.57 -1.75 -7.77
N ASP A 97 2.37 -0.44 -7.70
CA ASP A 97 3.36 0.52 -8.21
C ASP A 97 4.47 0.67 -7.17
N ILE A 98 5.62 0.07 -7.47
CA ILE A 98 6.78 0.00 -6.59
C ILE A 98 7.33 1.42 -6.39
N GLY A 99 7.47 1.82 -5.13
CA GLY A 99 7.86 3.17 -4.72
C GLY A 99 6.67 4.04 -4.30
N GLY A 100 5.45 3.71 -4.75
CA GLY A 100 4.28 4.56 -4.62
C GLY A 100 3.98 5.34 -5.90
N PHE A 101 2.70 5.40 -6.27
CA PHE A 101 2.21 6.14 -7.44
C PHE A 101 2.08 7.64 -7.14
N ALA A 102 1.49 7.99 -5.99
CA ALA A 102 1.25 9.37 -5.60
C ALA A 102 2.17 9.81 -4.46
N GLY A 103 2.72 11.02 -4.57
CA GLY A 103 3.73 11.58 -3.67
C GLY A 103 5.14 11.06 -3.93
N ASN A 104 6.12 11.63 -3.23
CA ASN A 104 7.55 11.33 -3.44
C ASN A 104 8.04 10.28 -2.44
N ALA A 105 8.69 9.21 -2.93
CA ALA A 105 9.37 8.28 -2.04
C ALA A 105 10.63 8.92 -1.44
N THR A 106 11.00 8.52 -0.22
CA THR A 106 12.37 8.73 0.28
C THR A 106 13.28 7.62 -0.25
N PRO A 107 14.61 7.83 -0.35
CA PRO A 107 15.55 6.80 -0.78
C PRO A 107 15.40 5.47 -0.03
N ARG A 108 15.27 5.51 1.30
CA ARG A 108 15.11 4.31 2.13
C ARG A 108 13.79 3.61 1.83
N LEU A 109 12.70 4.36 1.72
CA LEU A 109 11.39 3.81 1.38
C LEU A 109 11.40 3.16 -0.01
N PHE A 110 11.99 3.82 -1.02
CA PHE A 110 12.09 3.28 -2.37
C PHE A 110 12.94 2.01 -2.42
N GLY A 111 14.08 1.99 -1.72
CA GLY A 111 14.93 0.80 -1.57
C GLY A 111 14.17 -0.37 -0.94
N ARG A 112 13.37 -0.11 0.10
CA ARG A 112 12.53 -1.15 0.72
C ARG A 112 11.41 -1.64 -0.19
N TRP A 113 10.75 -0.73 -0.89
CA TRP A 113 9.76 -1.05 -1.93
C TRP A 113 10.36 -1.96 -3.01
N MET A 114 11.53 -1.63 -3.53
CA MET A 114 12.19 -2.42 -4.56
C MET A 114 12.59 -3.81 -4.04
N GLY A 115 13.10 -3.89 -2.81
CA GLY A 115 13.48 -5.15 -2.18
C GLY A 115 12.37 -6.20 -2.16
N VAL A 116 11.16 -5.82 -1.74
CA VAL A 116 10.00 -6.74 -1.74
C VAL A 116 9.29 -6.77 -3.11
N GLY A 117 9.16 -5.62 -3.76
CA GLY A 117 8.43 -5.45 -5.02
C GLY A 117 9.02 -6.25 -6.17
N ALA A 118 10.35 -6.38 -6.21
CA ALA A 118 11.05 -7.21 -7.19
C ALA A 118 10.68 -8.71 -7.08
N LEU A 119 10.15 -9.17 -5.95
CA LEU A 119 9.73 -10.56 -5.73
C LEU A 119 8.22 -10.78 -5.95
N PHE A 120 7.44 -9.74 -6.24
CA PHE A 120 6.04 -9.89 -6.60
C PHE A 120 5.85 -10.45 -8.01
N PRO A 121 4.72 -11.13 -8.30
CA PRO A 121 4.44 -11.68 -9.63
C PRO A 121 4.52 -10.62 -10.74
N PHE A 122 3.88 -9.47 -10.53
CA PHE A 122 4.03 -8.27 -11.35
C PHE A 122 4.91 -7.26 -10.61
N SER A 123 5.98 -6.80 -11.25
CA SER A 123 6.98 -5.91 -10.65
C SER A 123 7.23 -4.72 -11.57
N ARG A 124 6.69 -3.55 -11.21
CA ARG A 124 6.78 -2.30 -11.98
C ARG A 124 7.02 -1.11 -11.04
N GLY A 125 8.03 -0.29 -11.32
CA GLY A 125 8.11 1.07 -10.78
C GLY A 125 7.27 2.01 -11.65
N HIS A 126 6.40 2.81 -11.03
CA HIS A 126 5.52 3.76 -11.71
C HIS A 126 5.13 4.89 -10.75
N SER A 127 5.00 6.10 -11.27
CA SER A 127 4.62 7.30 -10.51
C SER A 127 3.73 8.22 -11.35
N GLU A 128 2.99 9.09 -10.68
CA GLU A 128 2.17 10.12 -11.31
C GLU A 128 3.01 11.27 -11.90
N ALA A 129 2.38 12.08 -12.75
CA ALA A 129 3.03 13.26 -13.29
C ALA A 129 3.26 14.31 -12.20
N GLY A 130 4.48 14.80 -12.08
CA GLY A 130 4.85 15.89 -11.16
C GLY A 130 5.51 15.44 -9.86
N THR A 131 5.70 14.14 -9.64
CA THR A 131 6.61 13.62 -8.59
C THR A 131 8.06 13.77 -9.01
N VAL A 132 8.98 13.49 -8.09
CA VAL A 132 10.36 13.16 -8.44
C VAL A 132 10.40 11.88 -9.28
N ASP A 133 11.51 11.71 -9.99
CA ASP A 133 11.81 10.52 -10.78
C ASP A 133 11.84 9.28 -9.87
N HIS A 134 11.08 8.24 -10.21
CA HIS A 134 10.91 6.99 -9.44
C HIS A 134 11.69 5.81 -10.08
N GLU A 135 12.82 6.12 -10.71
CA GLU A 135 13.79 5.15 -11.21
C GLU A 135 14.88 4.87 -10.17
N PRO A 136 15.49 3.66 -10.16
CA PRO A 136 16.51 3.29 -9.18
C PRO A 136 17.67 4.28 -9.00
N TRP A 137 18.13 4.90 -10.08
CA TRP A 137 19.26 5.85 -10.09
C TRP A 137 18.89 7.25 -9.57
N SER A 138 17.62 7.51 -9.28
CA SER A 138 17.14 8.83 -8.84
C SER A 138 17.26 9.05 -7.32
N PHE A 139 17.62 8.01 -6.56
CA PHE A 139 17.63 8.01 -5.09
C PHE A 139 19.02 7.92 -4.45
N GLY A 140 20.08 8.10 -5.23
CA GLY A 140 21.48 8.03 -4.78
C GLY A 140 22.07 6.61 -4.83
N GLU A 141 23.40 6.53 -4.76
CA GLU A 141 24.18 5.31 -5.02
C GLU A 141 23.82 4.16 -4.05
N GLU A 142 23.57 4.46 -2.77
CA GLU A 142 23.18 3.43 -1.79
C GLU A 142 21.82 2.81 -2.11
N CYS A 143 20.83 3.62 -2.53
CA CYS A 143 19.51 3.12 -2.92
C CYS A 143 19.57 2.36 -4.25
N GLU A 144 20.32 2.89 -5.22
CA GLU A 144 20.54 2.26 -6.51
C GLU A 144 21.15 0.86 -6.36
N GLU A 145 22.13 0.71 -5.46
CA GLU A 145 22.75 -0.58 -5.15
C GLU A 145 21.74 -1.59 -4.59
N VAL A 146 20.89 -1.17 -3.64
CA VAL A 146 19.81 -2.04 -3.12
C VAL A 146 18.85 -2.46 -4.23
N CYS A 147 18.47 -1.52 -5.09
CA CYS A 147 17.61 -1.81 -6.23
C CYS A 147 18.26 -2.80 -7.20
N ARG A 148 19.56 -2.64 -7.47
CA ARG A 148 20.35 -3.55 -8.31
C ARG A 148 20.36 -4.96 -7.71
N LEU A 149 20.62 -5.10 -6.42
CA LEU A 149 20.61 -6.39 -5.73
C LEU A 149 19.20 -7.04 -5.76
N ALA A 150 18.15 -6.27 -5.51
CA ALA A 150 16.76 -6.74 -5.58
C ALA A 150 16.39 -7.27 -6.98
N LEU A 151 16.75 -6.52 -8.02
CA LEU A 151 16.51 -6.92 -9.41
C LEU A 151 17.34 -8.15 -9.79
N LEU A 152 18.60 -8.25 -9.35
CA LEU A 152 19.42 -9.44 -9.56
C LEU A 152 18.80 -10.69 -8.92
N ARG A 153 18.20 -10.57 -7.72
CA ARG A 153 17.43 -11.67 -7.11
C ARG A 153 16.28 -12.10 -8.00
N ARG A 154 15.49 -11.15 -8.50
CA ARG A 154 14.38 -11.44 -9.41
C ARG A 154 14.87 -12.19 -10.64
N TYR A 155 15.93 -11.71 -11.30
CA TYR A 155 16.47 -12.32 -12.51
C TYR A 155 17.03 -13.72 -12.28
N ARG A 156 17.74 -13.96 -11.17
CA ARG A 156 18.16 -15.31 -10.76
C ARG A 156 16.97 -16.24 -10.51
N LEU A 157 15.90 -15.72 -9.93
CA LEU A 157 14.69 -16.49 -9.61
C LEU A 157 13.72 -16.65 -10.80
N LEU A 158 13.99 -16.07 -11.98
CA LEU A 158 13.08 -16.15 -13.12
C LEU A 158 12.71 -17.58 -13.53
N PRO A 159 13.63 -18.57 -13.60
CA PRO A 159 13.25 -19.96 -13.92
C PRO A 159 12.23 -20.53 -12.94
N HIS A 160 12.40 -20.22 -11.65
CA HIS A 160 11.47 -20.61 -10.60
C HIS A 160 10.12 -19.88 -10.71
N ILE A 161 10.14 -18.55 -10.80
CA ILE A 161 8.93 -17.73 -10.94
C ILE A 161 8.12 -18.14 -12.18
N TYR A 162 8.78 -18.40 -13.31
CA TYR A 162 8.15 -18.88 -14.53
C TYR A 162 7.53 -20.26 -14.36
N THR A 163 8.22 -21.15 -13.64
CA THR A 163 7.66 -22.46 -13.25
C THR A 163 6.43 -22.31 -12.37
N LEU A 164 6.41 -21.35 -11.43
CA LEU A 164 5.21 -21.06 -10.63
C LEU A 164 4.05 -20.55 -11.48
N PHE A 165 4.30 -19.73 -12.51
CA PHE A 165 3.25 -19.33 -13.45
C PHE A 165 2.69 -20.53 -14.24
N TYR A 166 3.53 -21.47 -14.65
CA TYR A 166 3.06 -22.72 -15.27
C TYR A 166 2.18 -23.53 -14.30
N VAL A 167 2.62 -23.70 -13.05
CA VAL A 167 1.84 -24.38 -12.01
C VAL A 167 0.51 -23.66 -11.76
N SER A 168 0.53 -22.34 -11.68
CA SER A 168 -0.66 -21.50 -11.52
C SER A 168 -1.63 -21.68 -12.68
N HIS A 169 -1.14 -21.66 -13.92
CA HIS A 169 -1.94 -21.91 -15.12
C HIS A 169 -2.59 -23.30 -15.12
N LYS A 170 -1.89 -24.35 -14.65
CA LYS A 170 -2.40 -25.73 -14.64
C LYS A 170 -3.30 -26.06 -13.45
N LYS A 171 -3.02 -25.50 -12.26
CA LYS A 171 -3.65 -25.90 -10.99
C LYS A 171 -4.46 -24.80 -10.31
N GLY A 172 -4.35 -23.54 -10.75
CA GLY A 172 -4.98 -22.39 -10.10
C GLY A 172 -4.32 -21.95 -8.79
N THR A 173 -3.15 -22.50 -8.45
CA THR A 173 -2.40 -22.09 -7.25
C THR A 173 -1.85 -20.68 -7.43
N PRO A 174 -1.89 -19.79 -6.41
CA PRO A 174 -1.25 -18.48 -6.49
C PRO A 174 0.26 -18.59 -6.72
N VAL A 175 0.85 -17.62 -7.44
CA VAL A 175 2.31 -17.53 -7.61
C VAL A 175 2.98 -17.05 -6.32
N ALA A 176 2.50 -15.91 -5.80
CA ALA A 176 2.78 -15.48 -4.44
C ALA A 176 1.63 -15.96 -3.54
N ALA A 177 1.94 -16.79 -2.55
CA ALA A 177 0.96 -17.41 -1.67
C ALA A 177 1.15 -16.98 -0.20
N PRO A 178 0.08 -16.84 0.59
CA PRO A 178 0.18 -16.54 2.02
C PRO A 178 0.94 -17.63 2.78
N LEU A 179 1.59 -17.25 3.88
CA LEU A 179 2.42 -18.15 4.67
C LEU A 179 1.68 -19.41 5.18
N PHE A 180 0.40 -19.30 5.51
CA PHE A 180 -0.40 -20.44 6.00
C PHE A 180 -0.56 -21.57 4.97
N PHE A 181 -0.18 -21.38 3.69
CA PHE A 181 -0.13 -22.47 2.71
C PHE A 181 0.97 -23.49 3.02
N ALA A 182 2.03 -23.08 3.74
CA ALA A 182 3.09 -23.98 4.15
C ALA A 182 2.67 -24.92 5.29
N ASP A 183 1.85 -24.41 6.23
CA ASP A 183 1.30 -25.18 7.34
C ASP A 183 -0.14 -24.69 7.66
N PRO A 184 -1.17 -25.28 7.02
CA PRO A 184 -2.56 -24.86 7.24
C PRO A 184 -3.10 -25.14 8.65
N GLN A 185 -2.41 -25.96 9.45
CA GLN A 185 -2.84 -26.33 10.81
C GLN A 185 -2.46 -25.25 11.82
N ASP A 186 -1.38 -24.51 11.61
CA ASP A 186 -1.04 -23.35 12.44
C ASP A 186 -1.87 -22.13 12.04
N THR A 187 -2.95 -21.89 12.79
CA THR A 187 -3.88 -20.78 12.53
C THR A 187 -3.27 -19.39 12.72
N GLU A 188 -2.18 -19.27 13.48
CA GLU A 188 -1.52 -17.99 13.70
C GLU A 188 -0.79 -17.50 12.44
N LEU A 189 -0.42 -18.40 11.52
CA LEU A 189 0.20 -18.03 10.24
C LEU A 189 -0.74 -17.18 9.36
N ARG A 190 -2.05 -17.17 9.62
CA ARG A 190 -3.03 -16.32 8.93
C ARG A 190 -2.91 -14.83 9.29
N LYS A 191 -2.25 -14.51 10.41
CA LYS A 191 -2.05 -13.13 10.88
C LYS A 191 -0.76 -12.52 10.35
N ILE A 192 0.05 -13.27 9.61
CA ILE A 192 1.35 -12.83 9.12
C ILE A 192 1.18 -12.12 7.78
N GLU A 193 1.50 -10.84 7.76
CA GLU A 193 1.34 -9.96 6.59
C GLU A 193 2.68 -9.56 5.94
N THR A 194 3.80 -9.83 6.61
CA THR A 194 5.16 -9.44 6.18
C THR A 194 5.93 -10.56 5.48
N THR A 195 5.31 -11.73 5.32
CA THR A 195 5.97 -12.94 4.81
C THR A 195 5.07 -13.67 3.83
N PHE A 196 5.64 -14.10 2.70
CA PHE A 196 4.92 -14.86 1.68
C PHE A 196 5.77 -15.95 1.05
N LEU A 197 5.10 -16.86 0.34
CA LEU A 197 5.72 -18.00 -0.35
C LEU A 197 5.76 -17.74 -1.85
N LEU A 198 6.90 -18.05 -2.45
CA LEU A 198 7.06 -18.32 -3.88
C LEU A 198 7.34 -19.82 -4.02
N GLY A 199 6.27 -20.63 -4.01
CA GLY A 199 6.41 -22.09 -3.95
C GLY A 199 7.12 -22.54 -2.66
N PRO A 200 8.27 -23.24 -2.74
CA PRO A 200 9.05 -23.65 -1.56
C PRO A 200 9.96 -22.55 -1.00
N LEU A 201 10.06 -21.39 -1.66
CA LEU A 201 10.85 -20.25 -1.21
C LEU A 201 10.00 -19.37 -0.30
N LEU A 202 10.46 -19.15 0.93
CA LEU A 202 9.88 -18.21 1.87
C LEU A 202 10.58 -16.86 1.75
N VAL A 203 9.79 -15.80 1.59
CA VAL A 203 10.25 -14.41 1.48
C VAL A 203 9.78 -13.65 2.71
N CYS A 204 10.72 -13.24 3.57
CA CYS A 204 10.46 -12.50 4.79
C CYS A 204 10.88 -11.03 4.62
N ALA A 205 9.92 -10.13 4.50
CA ALA A 205 10.18 -8.70 4.32
C ALA A 205 10.08 -7.93 5.65
N SER A 206 10.60 -6.70 5.68
CA SER A 206 10.29 -5.73 6.72
C SER A 206 9.67 -4.49 6.08
N THR A 207 8.56 -4.05 6.66
CA THR A 207 7.80 -2.87 6.22
C THR A 207 7.92 -1.74 7.23
N LEU A 208 8.86 -1.84 8.18
CA LEU A 208 9.13 -0.85 9.20
C LEU A 208 10.27 0.08 8.76
N PRO A 209 10.17 1.39 9.03
CA PRO A 209 11.19 2.37 8.65
C PRO A 209 12.52 2.16 9.38
N ASP A 210 12.46 1.70 10.62
CA ASP A 210 13.57 1.65 11.57
C ASP A 210 14.22 0.27 11.72
N LYS A 211 13.72 -0.75 11.00
CA LYS A 211 14.21 -2.13 11.12
C LYS A 211 14.41 -2.80 9.77
N GLY A 212 15.59 -3.35 9.56
CA GLY A 212 15.88 -4.23 8.44
C GLY A 212 15.16 -5.58 8.57
N ALA A 213 15.01 -6.30 7.46
CA ALA A 213 14.35 -7.61 7.49
C ALA A 213 15.08 -8.63 8.38
N HIS A 214 16.40 -8.56 8.46
CA HIS A 214 17.22 -9.43 9.30
C HIS A 214 17.05 -9.18 10.83
N GLU A 215 16.50 -8.04 11.23
CA GLU A 215 16.26 -7.68 12.64
C GLU A 215 14.84 -8.04 13.10
N CYS A 216 13.95 -8.34 12.17
CA CYS A 216 12.57 -8.71 12.46
C CYS A 216 12.48 -10.17 12.95
N ALA A 217 11.68 -10.40 13.98
CA ALA A 217 11.35 -11.75 14.43
C ALA A 217 10.35 -12.38 13.46
N HIS A 218 10.84 -13.23 12.56
CA HIS A 218 9.99 -13.95 11.60
C HIS A 218 9.41 -15.21 12.22
N LYS A 219 8.08 -15.36 12.17
CA LYS A 219 7.43 -16.63 12.51
C LYS A 219 7.59 -17.60 11.34
N LEU A 220 8.39 -18.66 11.54
CA LEU A 220 8.55 -19.73 10.56
C LEU A 220 7.46 -20.80 10.75
N PRO A 221 6.95 -21.41 9.65
CA PRO A 221 6.10 -22.60 9.73
C PRO A 221 6.84 -23.79 10.35
N ASN A 222 6.11 -24.80 10.81
CA ASN A 222 6.71 -26.04 11.27
C ASN A 222 7.53 -26.73 10.15
N GLY A 223 8.64 -27.36 10.53
CA GLY A 223 9.55 -28.06 9.61
C GLY A 223 10.89 -27.33 9.42
N ILE A 224 11.66 -27.80 8.44
CA ILE A 224 12.99 -27.29 8.12
C ILE A 224 12.87 -26.09 7.16
N TRP A 225 13.48 -24.96 7.53
CA TRP A 225 13.59 -23.75 6.71
C TRP A 225 15.03 -23.23 6.79
N LEU A 226 15.78 -23.39 5.71
CA LEU A 226 17.20 -23.05 5.68
C LEU A 226 17.39 -21.65 5.09
N PRO A 227 17.96 -20.68 5.84
CA PRO A 227 18.24 -19.35 5.31
C PRO A 227 19.35 -19.42 4.26
N PHE A 228 19.28 -18.57 3.25
CA PHE A 228 20.33 -18.40 2.24
C PHE A 228 20.27 -17.00 1.59
N ASP A 229 21.37 -16.62 0.92
CA ASP A 229 21.45 -15.44 0.05
C ASP A 229 22.22 -15.77 -1.24
N PHE A 230 22.24 -14.85 -2.20
CA PHE A 230 23.04 -15.01 -3.44
C PHE A 230 24.34 -14.20 -3.39
N GLY A 231 24.92 -14.01 -2.20
CA GLY A 231 26.00 -13.06 -1.94
C GLY A 231 25.52 -11.61 -1.93
N ASP A 232 24.24 -11.38 -1.66
CA ASP A 232 23.54 -10.09 -1.83
C ASP A 232 22.76 -9.67 -0.58
N SER A 233 23.14 -10.18 0.60
CA SER A 233 22.51 -9.80 1.86
C SER A 233 22.59 -8.29 2.10
N HIS A 234 21.45 -7.69 2.44
CA HIS A 234 21.32 -6.27 2.72
C HIS A 234 20.15 -6.00 3.67
N PRO A 235 20.24 -5.04 4.62
CA PRO A 235 19.17 -4.73 5.57
C PRO A 235 17.80 -4.45 4.94
N ASP A 236 17.79 -3.76 3.81
CA ASP A 236 16.59 -3.38 3.06
C ASP A 236 16.05 -4.44 2.08
N LEU A 237 16.70 -5.60 2.00
CA LEU A 237 16.21 -6.72 1.18
C LEU A 237 15.53 -7.79 2.04
N PRO A 238 14.54 -8.51 1.50
CA PRO A 238 13.91 -9.62 2.20
C PRO A 238 14.91 -10.72 2.58
N VAL A 239 14.69 -11.38 3.72
CA VAL A 239 15.40 -12.61 4.08
C VAL A 239 14.73 -13.78 3.37
N LEU A 240 15.53 -14.69 2.80
CA LEU A 240 15.06 -15.84 2.05
C LEU A 240 15.31 -17.14 2.83
N TYR A 241 14.31 -18.02 2.86
CA TYR A 241 14.47 -19.38 3.36
C TYR A 241 14.00 -20.40 2.33
N LEU A 242 14.74 -21.49 2.16
CA LEU A 242 14.32 -22.63 1.35
C LEU A 242 13.75 -23.71 2.27
N ARG A 243 12.55 -24.19 1.96
CA ARG A 243 11.92 -25.31 2.66
C ARG A 243 12.77 -26.59 2.52
N GLY A 244 12.99 -27.31 3.61
CA GLY A 244 13.58 -28.65 3.56
C GLY A 244 12.71 -29.60 2.73
N GLY A 245 13.36 -30.42 1.92
CA GLY A 245 12.71 -31.25 0.91
C GLY A 245 12.58 -30.58 -0.47
N ALA A 246 13.13 -29.40 -0.68
CA ALA A 246 12.97 -28.66 -1.93
C ALA A 246 14.28 -28.48 -2.71
N ILE A 247 14.16 -28.51 -4.04
CA ILE A 247 15.18 -28.08 -4.99
C ILE A 247 14.66 -26.84 -5.73
N LEU A 248 15.41 -25.74 -5.66
CA LEU A 248 15.07 -24.46 -6.28
C LEU A 248 15.96 -24.22 -7.52
N PRO A 249 15.39 -24.25 -8.74
CA PRO A 249 16.11 -23.88 -9.95
C PRO A 249 16.32 -22.36 -10.03
N VAL A 250 17.56 -21.92 -10.24
CA VAL A 250 17.94 -20.51 -10.37
C VAL A 250 18.83 -20.32 -11.59
N GLY A 251 18.59 -19.25 -12.33
CA GLY A 251 19.27 -18.92 -13.58
C GLY A 251 20.40 -17.92 -13.40
N LEU A 252 21.03 -17.55 -14.52
CA LEU A 252 22.01 -16.46 -14.55
C LEU A 252 21.32 -15.10 -14.38
N PRO A 253 22.01 -14.13 -13.73
CA PRO A 253 21.57 -12.75 -13.81
C PRO A 253 21.81 -12.21 -15.22
N ILE A 254 20.73 -11.86 -15.92
CA ILE A 254 20.71 -11.27 -17.27
C ILE A 254 20.18 -9.84 -17.20
N GLN A 255 20.50 -9.01 -18.19
CA GLN A 255 20.03 -7.61 -18.22
C GLN A 255 18.55 -7.52 -18.59
N HIS A 256 18.11 -8.39 -19.49
CA HIS A 256 16.71 -8.54 -19.88
C HIS A 256 16.42 -9.95 -20.38
N VAL A 257 15.15 -10.37 -20.33
CA VAL A 257 14.72 -11.73 -20.71
C VAL A 257 15.04 -12.13 -22.16
N GLY A 258 15.24 -11.16 -23.06
CA GLY A 258 15.67 -11.43 -24.44
C GLY A 258 17.11 -11.93 -24.59
N GLU A 259 17.94 -11.86 -23.55
CA GLU A 259 19.29 -12.47 -23.55
C GLU A 259 19.25 -13.95 -23.16
N ALA A 260 18.17 -14.40 -22.52
CA ALA A 260 18.06 -15.74 -21.99
C ALA A 260 18.11 -16.78 -23.12
N SER A 261 18.86 -17.85 -22.88
CA SER A 261 18.96 -19.01 -23.75
C SER A 261 18.69 -20.27 -22.95
N LEU A 262 18.03 -21.25 -23.55
CA LEU A 262 17.88 -22.58 -22.95
C LEU A 262 19.25 -23.24 -22.65
N GLY A 263 20.30 -22.85 -23.40
CA GLY A 263 21.65 -23.33 -23.18
C GLY A 263 22.41 -22.67 -22.02
N ASP A 264 21.83 -21.67 -21.36
CA ASP A 264 22.47 -20.96 -20.25
C ASP A 264 22.68 -21.89 -19.06
N ASP A 265 23.75 -21.64 -18.29
CA ASP A 265 24.05 -22.40 -17.09
C ASP A 265 22.90 -22.32 -16.08
N LEU A 266 22.55 -23.47 -15.51
CA LEU A 266 21.51 -23.59 -14.49
C LEU A 266 22.15 -23.85 -13.14
N SER A 267 21.58 -23.28 -12.08
CA SER A 267 21.95 -23.60 -10.70
C SER A 267 20.77 -24.24 -9.96
N LEU A 268 21.03 -25.25 -9.13
CA LEU A 268 20.05 -25.89 -8.25
C LEU A 268 20.45 -25.66 -6.80
N LEU A 269 19.63 -24.94 -6.03
CA LEU A 269 19.77 -24.88 -4.58
C LEU A 269 18.98 -26.03 -3.96
N VAL A 270 19.62 -26.86 -3.15
CA VAL A 270 19.04 -28.07 -2.57
C VAL A 270 18.95 -27.93 -1.06
N ALA A 271 17.75 -27.98 -0.49
CA ALA A 271 17.53 -28.12 0.94
C ALA A 271 16.98 -29.53 1.21
N LEU A 272 17.77 -30.40 1.83
CA LEU A 272 17.34 -31.75 2.19
C LEU A 272 16.34 -31.70 3.37
N ASP A 273 15.38 -32.61 3.36
CA ASP A 273 14.48 -32.84 4.49
C ASP A 273 15.13 -33.73 5.57
N GLU A 274 14.36 -34.02 6.62
CA GLU A 274 14.75 -34.92 7.72
C GLU A 274 15.07 -36.36 7.27
N ASN A 275 14.61 -36.77 6.09
CA ASN A 275 14.86 -38.08 5.48
C ASN A 275 16.00 -38.05 4.46
N GLY A 276 16.70 -36.91 4.31
CA GLY A 276 17.76 -36.75 3.34
C GLY A 276 17.26 -36.72 1.89
N LYS A 277 16.05 -36.21 1.65
CA LYS A 277 15.45 -36.10 0.32
C LYS A 277 15.14 -34.66 -0.05
N ALA A 278 15.12 -34.37 -1.35
CA ALA A 278 14.56 -33.13 -1.88
C ALA A 278 14.02 -33.30 -3.30
N GLU A 279 13.01 -32.53 -3.66
CA GLU A 279 12.41 -32.53 -5.00
C GLU A 279 12.26 -31.11 -5.54
N GLY A 280 12.39 -30.96 -6.85
CA GLY A 280 12.13 -29.68 -7.53
C GLY A 280 11.64 -29.88 -8.95
N VAL A 281 11.08 -28.81 -9.49
CA VAL A 281 10.53 -28.80 -10.84
C VAL A 281 10.98 -27.55 -11.57
N LEU A 282 11.30 -27.70 -12.85
CA LEU A 282 11.64 -26.61 -13.76
C LEU A 282 10.80 -26.74 -15.04
N PHE A 283 10.07 -25.69 -15.37
CA PHE A 283 9.34 -25.56 -16.64
C PHE A 283 10.07 -24.61 -17.59
N GLU A 284 10.28 -25.06 -18.82
CA GLU A 284 10.93 -24.31 -19.89
C GLU A 284 10.12 -24.46 -21.19
N ASP A 285 9.98 -23.37 -21.94
CA ASP A 285 9.39 -23.36 -23.28
C ASP A 285 10.06 -22.28 -24.14
N ALA A 286 9.46 -21.90 -25.26
CA ALA A 286 9.99 -20.87 -26.14
C ALA A 286 9.94 -19.43 -25.56
N GLY A 287 9.38 -19.23 -24.35
CA GLY A 287 9.25 -17.93 -23.69
C GLY A 287 8.08 -17.07 -24.19
N ASP A 288 7.83 -17.06 -25.50
CA ASP A 288 6.66 -16.45 -26.14
C ASP A 288 5.99 -17.45 -27.12
N GLY A 289 4.74 -17.18 -27.49
CA GLY A 289 3.94 -18.01 -28.38
C GLY A 289 3.32 -19.24 -27.75
N TYR A 290 2.55 -20.01 -28.52
CA TYR A 290 1.64 -21.04 -27.98
C TYR A 290 2.14 -22.49 -28.13
N GLY A 291 3.41 -22.71 -28.50
CA GLY A 291 3.97 -24.06 -28.71
C GLY A 291 3.78 -25.01 -27.52
N PHE A 292 3.88 -24.50 -26.28
CA PHE A 292 3.67 -25.29 -25.07
C PHE A 292 2.29 -25.97 -24.99
N THR A 293 1.26 -25.40 -25.67
CA THR A 293 -0.09 -26.00 -25.73
C THR A 293 -0.14 -27.27 -26.58
N GLN A 294 0.82 -27.42 -27.50
CA GLN A 294 0.96 -28.57 -28.39
C GLN A 294 1.98 -29.60 -27.87
N GLY A 295 2.58 -29.34 -26.70
CA GLY A 295 3.60 -30.19 -26.10
C GLY A 295 5.01 -29.65 -26.19
N ASP A 296 5.26 -28.55 -26.92
CA ASP A 296 6.59 -27.96 -27.12
C ASP A 296 7.07 -27.17 -25.89
N TYR A 297 7.31 -27.93 -24.82
CA TYR A 297 7.89 -27.50 -23.56
C TYR A 297 8.76 -28.62 -22.98
N LEU A 298 9.54 -28.29 -21.96
CA LEU A 298 10.30 -29.24 -21.14
C LEU A 298 9.95 -29.00 -19.67
N LEU A 299 9.35 -29.99 -19.04
CA LEU A 299 9.12 -30.01 -17.59
C LEU A 299 10.07 -31.04 -16.97
N THR A 300 11.05 -30.56 -16.21
CA THR A 300 12.06 -31.42 -15.57
C THR A 300 11.75 -31.57 -14.09
N TYR A 301 11.73 -32.82 -13.62
CA TYR A 301 11.62 -33.15 -12.19
C TYR A 301 12.98 -33.59 -11.69
N TYR A 302 13.56 -32.82 -10.76
CA TYR A 302 14.81 -33.14 -10.09
C TYR A 302 14.52 -33.82 -8.75
N VAL A 303 15.36 -34.79 -8.40
CA VAL A 303 15.34 -35.44 -7.08
C VAL A 303 16.75 -35.47 -6.51
N ALA A 304 16.86 -35.22 -5.22
CA ALA A 304 18.06 -35.43 -4.43
C ALA A 304 17.78 -36.48 -3.35
N GLU A 305 18.69 -37.44 -3.18
CA GLU A 305 18.60 -38.46 -2.13
C GLU A 305 19.98 -38.73 -1.53
N VAL A 306 20.03 -38.79 -0.19
CA VAL A 306 21.21 -39.21 0.56
C VAL A 306 21.25 -40.73 0.70
N HIS A 307 22.37 -41.32 0.28
CA HIS A 307 22.70 -42.73 0.49
C HIS A 307 24.01 -42.81 1.28
N SER A 308 23.91 -43.21 2.56
CA SER A 308 25.02 -43.14 3.53
C SER A 308 25.54 -41.71 3.72
N SER A 309 26.68 -41.36 3.12
CA SER A 309 27.27 -40.02 3.16
C SER A 309 27.30 -39.36 1.78
N VAL A 310 26.67 -39.96 0.76
CA VAL A 310 26.68 -39.44 -0.61
C VAL A 310 25.30 -38.94 -0.99
N VAL A 311 25.18 -37.67 -1.36
CA VAL A 311 23.96 -37.13 -1.97
C VAL A 311 24.04 -37.35 -3.47
N SER A 312 23.01 -37.98 -4.03
CA SER A 312 22.80 -38.08 -5.48
C SER A 312 21.77 -37.06 -5.90
N VAL A 313 22.04 -36.28 -6.94
CA VAL A 313 21.10 -35.35 -7.56
C VAL A 313 20.94 -35.74 -9.02
N LYS A 314 19.70 -36.01 -9.44
CA LYS A 314 19.40 -36.49 -10.80
C LYS A 314 18.04 -36.04 -11.29
N VAL A 315 17.82 -36.20 -12.59
CA VAL A 315 16.50 -36.07 -13.20
C VAL A 315 15.70 -37.35 -12.94
N LEU A 316 14.57 -37.20 -12.26
CA LEU A 316 13.62 -38.29 -12.00
C LEU A 316 12.80 -38.61 -13.25
N LYS A 317 12.24 -37.58 -13.88
CA LYS A 317 11.45 -37.69 -15.11
C LYS A 317 11.37 -36.36 -15.86
N THR A 318 10.95 -36.43 -17.12
CA THR A 318 10.69 -35.27 -17.98
C THR A 318 9.34 -35.39 -18.68
N GLU A 319 8.71 -34.27 -18.95
CA GLU A 319 7.48 -34.17 -19.76
C GLU A 319 7.64 -33.11 -20.85
N GLY A 320 6.88 -33.26 -21.94
CA GLY A 320 6.94 -32.40 -23.12
C GLY A 320 7.90 -32.91 -24.22
N SER A 321 7.84 -32.30 -25.40
CA SER A 321 8.60 -32.67 -26.60
C SER A 321 9.89 -31.88 -26.78
N LEU A 322 10.08 -30.78 -26.02
CA LEU A 322 11.25 -29.92 -26.16
C LEU A 322 12.51 -30.67 -25.69
N LYS A 323 13.54 -30.64 -26.53
CA LYS A 323 14.79 -31.34 -26.25
C LYS A 323 15.55 -30.64 -25.13
N ARG A 324 15.99 -31.42 -24.13
CA ARG A 324 16.86 -30.93 -23.06
C ARG A 324 18.12 -30.27 -23.64
N PRO A 325 18.44 -29.02 -23.26
CA PRO A 325 19.68 -28.37 -23.64
C PRO A 325 20.87 -29.02 -22.92
N LYS A 326 22.02 -29.10 -23.59
CA LYS A 326 23.28 -29.49 -22.93
C LYS A 326 23.92 -28.24 -22.35
N ARG A 327 23.80 -28.05 -21.04
CA ARG A 327 24.30 -26.89 -20.28
C ARG A 327 25.01 -27.32 -19.00
N ASN A 328 25.83 -26.43 -18.43
CA ASN A 328 26.42 -26.71 -17.12
C ASN A 328 25.36 -26.60 -16.03
N LEU A 329 25.51 -27.43 -15.01
CA LEU A 329 24.67 -27.46 -13.83
C LEU A 329 25.53 -27.18 -12.60
N ASN A 330 25.29 -26.07 -11.91
CA ASN A 330 25.84 -25.84 -10.58
C ASN A 330 24.83 -26.34 -9.55
N ILE A 331 25.26 -27.09 -8.56
CA ILE A 331 24.37 -27.59 -7.51
C ILE A 331 24.96 -27.17 -6.18
N SER A 332 24.16 -26.52 -5.35
CA SER A 332 24.54 -26.06 -4.02
C SER A 332 23.61 -26.68 -2.98
N ILE A 333 24.15 -27.50 -2.08
CA ILE A 333 23.40 -28.11 -0.98
C ILE A 333 23.50 -27.19 0.24
N LEU A 334 22.36 -26.76 0.77
CA LEU A 334 22.27 -25.93 1.97
C LEU A 334 22.52 -26.79 3.22
N LEU A 335 23.39 -26.30 4.11
CA LEU A 335 23.79 -26.97 5.35
C LEU A 335 23.19 -26.32 6.61
N GLY A 336 22.74 -25.07 6.52
CA GLY A 336 22.27 -24.25 7.66
C GLY A 336 23.02 -22.93 7.77
N GLY A 337 22.45 -21.93 8.44
CA GLY A 337 23.08 -20.61 8.65
C GLY A 337 23.61 -19.90 7.38
N GLY A 338 23.02 -20.18 6.21
CA GLY A 338 23.51 -19.70 4.91
C GLY A 338 24.64 -20.51 4.28
N ALA A 339 25.24 -21.46 5.01
CA ALA A 339 26.34 -22.28 4.51
C ALA A 339 25.87 -23.25 3.43
N MET A 340 26.71 -23.42 2.42
CA MET A 340 26.45 -24.32 1.30
C MET A 340 27.73 -24.99 0.78
N ILE A 341 27.57 -26.22 0.29
CA ILE A 341 28.60 -26.92 -0.50
C ILE A 341 28.16 -26.98 -1.95
N SER A 342 29.08 -26.73 -2.87
CA SER A 342 28.77 -26.64 -4.30
C SER A 342 29.59 -27.61 -5.13
N SER A 343 28.99 -28.14 -6.19
CA SER A 343 29.69 -28.90 -7.24
C SER A 343 29.13 -28.55 -8.62
N ARG A 344 29.87 -28.92 -9.65
CA ARG A 344 29.49 -28.72 -11.05
C ARG A 344 29.20 -30.06 -11.71
N GLY A 345 28.21 -30.07 -12.59
CA GLY A 345 27.84 -31.20 -13.43
C GLY A 345 27.26 -30.72 -14.76
N VAL A 346 26.58 -31.63 -15.45
CA VAL A 346 25.88 -31.36 -16.72
C VAL A 346 24.41 -31.65 -16.51
N ASP A 347 23.53 -30.74 -16.97
CA ASP A 347 22.09 -30.93 -16.81
C ASP A 347 21.60 -32.22 -17.52
N GLY A 348 20.88 -33.06 -16.77
CA GLY A 348 20.43 -34.38 -17.20
C GLY A 348 21.30 -35.55 -16.76
N GLU A 349 22.53 -35.31 -16.30
CA GLU A 349 23.39 -36.34 -15.71
C GLU A 349 23.19 -36.46 -14.19
N GLU A 350 23.55 -37.61 -13.62
CA GLU A 350 23.53 -37.82 -12.17
C GLU A 350 24.82 -37.25 -11.55
N VAL A 351 24.67 -36.42 -10.53
CA VAL A 351 25.78 -35.76 -9.84
C VAL A 351 25.83 -36.26 -8.39
N HIS A 352 27.02 -36.63 -7.93
CA HIS A 352 27.26 -37.15 -6.59
C HIS A 352 28.05 -36.16 -5.72
N PHE A 353 27.67 -36.05 -4.45
CA PHE A 353 28.29 -35.19 -3.44
C PHE A 353 28.65 -36.01 -2.24
N THR A 354 29.88 -35.92 -1.76
CA THR A 354 30.19 -36.43 -0.42
C THR A 354 29.83 -35.36 0.60
N MET A 355 28.92 -35.69 1.52
CA MET A 355 28.57 -34.81 2.62
C MET A 355 29.77 -34.66 3.57
N PRO A 356 30.08 -33.44 4.02
CA PRO A 356 31.07 -33.22 5.07
C PRO A 356 30.65 -33.91 6.37
N SER A 357 31.62 -34.16 7.24
CA SER A 357 31.36 -34.60 8.61
C SER A 357 30.56 -33.54 9.39
N GLU A 358 29.85 -33.96 10.45
CA GLU A 358 29.08 -33.03 11.31
C GLU A 358 29.93 -31.89 11.89
N PHE A 359 31.20 -32.17 12.19
CA PHE A 359 32.16 -31.16 12.64
C PHE A 359 32.46 -30.12 11.55
N GLU A 360 32.70 -30.57 10.32
CA GLU A 360 32.94 -29.67 9.18
C GLU A 360 31.69 -28.84 8.86
N VAL A 361 30.50 -29.46 8.90
CA VAL A 361 29.22 -28.74 8.74
C VAL A 361 29.10 -27.64 9.81
N SER A 362 29.31 -27.98 11.09
CA SER A 362 29.21 -27.01 12.18
C SER A 362 30.20 -25.85 12.01
N SER A 363 31.42 -26.14 11.55
CA SER A 363 32.42 -25.10 11.25
C SER A 363 31.99 -24.21 10.08
N LEU A 364 31.47 -24.80 9.00
CA LEU A 364 31.01 -24.05 7.82
C LEU A 364 29.82 -23.13 8.16
N VAL A 365 28.87 -23.63 8.96
CA VAL A 365 27.72 -22.84 9.44
C VAL A 365 28.21 -21.65 10.27
N ALA A 366 29.09 -21.88 11.26
CA ALA A 366 29.61 -20.82 12.09
C ALA A 366 30.39 -19.75 11.29
N THR A 367 31.18 -20.18 10.29
CA THR A 367 31.86 -19.24 9.38
C THR A 367 30.87 -18.44 8.54
N SER A 368 29.86 -19.09 7.97
CA SER A 368 28.84 -18.42 7.15
C SER A 368 28.05 -17.38 7.95
N GLU A 369 27.66 -17.69 9.19
CA GLU A 369 26.95 -16.75 10.07
C GLU A 369 27.82 -15.55 10.45
N LEU A 370 29.11 -15.78 10.69
CA LEU A 370 30.08 -14.72 10.96
C LEU A 370 30.27 -13.82 9.72
N ASP A 371 30.48 -14.41 8.54
CA ASP A 371 30.63 -13.69 7.27
C ASP A 371 29.38 -12.87 6.93
N LEU A 372 28.18 -13.39 7.24
CA LEU A 372 26.92 -12.67 7.06
C LEU A 372 26.85 -11.46 8.00
N LYS A 373 27.22 -11.65 9.26
CA LYS A 373 27.23 -10.57 10.26
C LYS A 373 28.22 -9.47 9.87
N GLU A 374 29.45 -9.83 9.48
CA GLU A 374 30.46 -8.87 9.02
C GLU A 374 30.01 -8.12 7.75
N ARG A 375 29.35 -8.82 6.81
CA ARG A 375 28.76 -8.18 5.63
C ARG A 375 27.69 -7.16 6.03
N LEU A 376 26.76 -7.51 6.92
CA LEU A 376 25.71 -6.58 7.36
C LEU A 376 26.27 -5.37 8.11
N GLU A 377 27.33 -5.54 8.92
CA GLU A 377 27.98 -4.44 9.65
C GLU A 377 28.80 -3.49 8.75
N THR A 378 29.23 -3.96 7.57
CA THR A 378 30.05 -3.16 6.62
C THR A 378 29.23 -2.43 5.55
N ILE A 379 27.95 -2.77 5.40
CA ILE A 379 27.04 -2.13 4.46
C ILE A 379 26.79 -0.68 4.85
N ARG A 380 26.89 0.22 3.86
CA ARG A 380 26.45 1.61 4.02
C ARG A 380 24.93 1.64 3.97
N PRO A 381 24.24 2.09 5.04
CA PRO A 381 22.80 2.19 5.00
C PRO A 381 22.37 3.27 4.01
N ILE A 382 21.21 3.09 3.39
CA ILE A 382 20.58 4.18 2.63
C ILE A 382 20.36 5.35 3.60
N PRO A 383 20.79 6.58 3.26
CA PRO A 383 20.66 7.72 4.15
C PRO A 383 19.19 8.00 4.48
N ASP A 384 18.95 8.35 5.75
CA ASP A 384 17.69 8.95 6.19
C ASP A 384 17.62 10.37 5.66
N MET A 385 17.30 10.51 4.38
CA MET A 385 16.94 11.80 3.81
C MET A 385 15.49 12.07 4.21
N ASP A 386 15.31 12.81 5.31
CA ASP A 386 14.05 13.51 5.60
C ASP A 386 13.82 14.55 4.50
N GLU A 387 13.15 14.15 3.41
CA GLU A 387 12.78 14.97 2.25
C GLU A 387 13.95 15.73 1.55
N PRO A 388 13.83 16.08 0.26
CA PRO A 388 14.86 16.88 -0.39
C PRO A 388 14.95 18.25 0.30
N SER A 389 16.16 18.57 0.78
CA SER A 389 16.52 19.86 1.38
C SER A 389 16.10 21.02 0.46
N GLY A 390 14.97 21.64 0.80
CA GLY A 390 14.40 22.78 0.11
C GLY A 390 13.75 23.72 1.12
N GLN A 391 14.52 24.74 1.51
CA GLN A 391 14.19 25.85 2.41
C GLN A 391 14.36 25.58 3.91
N GLU A 392 15.25 26.37 4.52
CA GLU A 392 15.37 26.61 5.95
C GLU A 392 13.99 26.94 6.54
N GLY A 393 13.29 25.90 7.00
CA GLY A 393 12.12 25.98 7.84
C GLY A 393 12.44 25.19 9.10
N THR A 394 12.48 25.89 10.22
CA THR A 394 12.75 25.40 11.57
C THR A 394 12.17 24.00 11.79
N GLU A 395 13.00 23.04 12.24
CA GLU A 395 12.55 21.76 12.82
C GLU A 395 11.35 22.01 13.73
N LEU A 396 10.16 21.59 13.30
CA LEU A 396 8.96 21.65 14.12
C LEU A 396 8.80 20.28 14.76
N SER A 397 9.22 20.16 16.01
CA SER A 397 8.90 19.03 16.89
C SER A 397 7.42 18.65 16.76
N LYS A 398 7.11 17.34 16.65
CA LYS A 398 5.76 16.76 16.74
C LYS A 398 5.13 17.00 18.12
N THR A 399 4.86 18.26 18.45
CA THR A 399 4.39 18.70 19.76
C THR A 399 2.90 18.97 19.71
N LEU A 400 2.14 18.22 20.51
CA LEU A 400 0.70 18.41 20.68
C LEU A 400 0.41 19.84 21.14
N ILE A 401 -0.46 20.54 20.41
CA ILE A 401 -0.91 21.87 20.80
C ILE A 401 -2.14 21.72 21.70
N VAL A 402 -2.10 22.39 22.84
CA VAL A 402 -3.21 22.45 23.79
C VAL A 402 -3.69 23.90 23.86
N LEU A 403 -4.96 24.13 23.52
CA LEU A 403 -5.63 25.40 23.78
C LEU A 403 -6.53 25.24 25.00
N LYS A 404 -6.32 26.07 26.01
CA LYS A 404 -7.12 26.05 27.24
C LYS A 404 -7.49 27.47 27.61
N SER A 405 -8.75 27.81 27.43
CA SER A 405 -9.28 29.12 27.82
C SER A 405 -10.80 29.01 28.01
N GLY A 406 -11.34 29.79 28.95
CA GLY A 406 -12.78 29.82 29.16
C GLY A 406 -13.37 28.46 29.49
N ASP A 407 -14.45 28.13 28.79
CA ASP A 407 -15.20 26.88 28.97
C ASP A 407 -14.62 25.71 28.14
N TRP A 408 -13.47 25.91 27.48
CA TRP A 408 -12.95 24.96 26.49
C TRP A 408 -11.53 24.49 26.75
N PHE A 409 -11.34 23.21 26.42
CA PHE A 409 -10.04 22.56 26.37
C PHE A 409 -9.93 21.74 25.08
N LEU A 410 -9.00 22.13 24.21
CA LEU A 410 -8.79 21.54 22.89
C LEU A 410 -7.39 20.92 22.78
N LYS A 411 -7.32 19.77 22.09
CA LYS A 411 -6.06 19.13 21.71
C LYS A 411 -5.95 19.07 20.20
N ILE A 412 -4.87 19.60 19.66
CA ILE A 412 -4.65 19.78 18.21
C ILE A 412 -3.32 19.14 17.81
N VAL A 413 -3.30 18.39 16.72
CA VAL A 413 -2.12 17.68 16.19
C VAL A 413 -1.70 18.27 14.83
N PRO A 414 -0.71 19.18 14.79
CA PRO A 414 -0.26 19.80 13.54
C PRO A 414 0.20 18.81 12.46
N TRP A 415 0.92 17.74 12.86
CA TRP A 415 1.55 16.78 11.95
C TRP A 415 0.59 15.73 11.35
N ILE A 416 -0.71 15.85 11.60
CA ILE A 416 -1.74 15.00 10.99
C ILE A 416 -2.88 15.90 10.51
N GLY A 417 -2.66 16.66 9.43
CA GLY A 417 -3.71 17.53 8.87
C GLY A 417 -4.20 18.66 9.77
N GLY A 418 -3.44 19.01 10.81
CA GLY A 418 -3.85 19.99 11.83
C GLY A 418 -5.06 19.58 12.67
N ARG A 419 -5.40 18.29 12.75
CA ARG A 419 -6.66 17.77 13.34
C ARG A 419 -6.89 18.21 14.78
N ILE A 420 -8.16 18.43 15.14
CA ILE A 420 -8.58 18.57 16.55
C ILE A 420 -9.03 17.19 17.03
N ILE A 421 -8.24 16.57 17.91
CA ILE A 421 -8.47 15.20 18.40
C ILE A 421 -9.32 15.17 19.67
N SER A 422 -9.48 16.32 20.34
CA SER A 422 -10.31 16.44 21.53
C SER A 422 -10.89 17.84 21.65
N MET A 423 -12.20 17.91 21.94
CA MET A 423 -12.90 19.13 22.37
C MET A 423 -13.68 18.81 23.65
N THR A 424 -13.24 19.38 24.77
CA THR A 424 -13.86 19.18 26.09
C THR A 424 -14.46 20.51 26.55
N HIS A 425 -15.74 20.47 26.92
CA HIS A 425 -16.41 21.57 27.59
C HIS A 425 -16.21 21.43 29.10
N VAL A 426 -15.41 22.33 29.67
CA VAL A 426 -14.91 22.25 31.06
C VAL A 426 -16.03 22.32 32.10
N PRO A 427 -17.05 23.20 32.00
CA PRO A 427 -18.09 23.30 33.03
C PRO A 427 -18.95 22.04 33.20
N SER A 428 -19.20 21.29 32.13
CA SER A 428 -20.00 20.06 32.16
C SER A 428 -19.15 18.79 32.15
N ASP A 429 -17.82 18.91 32.07
CA ASP A 429 -16.88 17.79 31.87
C ASP A 429 -17.23 16.87 30.69
N SER A 430 -17.94 17.42 29.69
CA SER A 430 -18.40 16.66 28.54
C SER A 430 -17.38 16.73 27.40
N GLN A 431 -16.93 15.57 26.93
CA GLN A 431 -16.08 15.44 25.76
C GLN A 431 -16.94 15.23 24.51
N TRP A 432 -16.90 16.18 23.57
CA TRP A 432 -17.75 16.18 22.38
C TRP A 432 -17.05 15.60 21.15
N LEU A 433 -15.73 15.81 21.05
CA LEU A 433 -14.88 15.16 20.07
C LEU A 433 -13.87 14.27 20.81
N HIS A 434 -13.77 13.01 20.42
CA HIS A 434 -12.72 12.09 20.85
C HIS A 434 -12.22 11.29 19.65
N SER A 435 -10.91 11.37 19.40
CA SER A 435 -10.25 10.72 18.28
C SER A 435 -9.10 9.84 18.79
N ARG A 436 -8.90 8.68 18.16
CA ARG A 436 -7.60 7.97 18.20
C ARG A 436 -6.75 8.63 17.12
N ILE A 437 -5.47 8.87 17.37
CA ILE A 437 -4.56 9.68 16.53
C ILE A 437 -4.68 9.41 15.00
N GLU A 438 -5.12 8.22 14.59
CA GLU A 438 -5.27 7.76 13.21
C GLU A 438 -6.71 7.84 12.62
N ILE A 439 -7.79 8.02 13.41
CA ILE A 439 -9.20 7.95 12.93
C ILE A 439 -10.14 8.87 13.74
N HIS A 440 -11.03 9.61 13.05
CA HIS A 440 -12.07 10.50 13.58
C HIS A 440 -11.57 11.85 14.14
N GLY A 441 -12.49 12.75 14.53
CA GLY A 441 -12.20 14.06 15.14
C GLY A 441 -12.72 15.23 14.30
N TYR A 442 -12.02 16.37 14.36
CA TYR A 442 -12.18 17.47 13.41
C TYR A 442 -11.18 17.30 12.27
N GLU A 443 -11.68 17.21 11.04
CA GLU A 443 -10.88 17.04 9.82
C GLU A 443 -11.34 18.01 8.73
N GLU A 444 -10.40 18.42 7.88
CA GLU A 444 -10.73 19.18 6.67
C GLU A 444 -10.18 18.48 5.43
N TYR A 445 -10.84 18.73 4.31
CA TYR A 445 -10.55 18.13 3.02
C TYR A 445 -10.51 19.23 1.96
N SER A 446 -9.63 19.06 0.98
CA SER A 446 -9.51 19.94 -0.19
C SER A 446 -10.04 19.30 -1.49
N GLY A 447 -10.44 18.02 -1.42
CA GLY A 447 -10.90 17.21 -2.53
C GLY A 447 -12.40 17.35 -2.81
N THR A 448 -12.76 17.14 -4.08
CA THR A 448 -14.16 17.17 -4.57
C THR A 448 -14.85 15.82 -4.42
N GLU A 449 -14.07 14.75 -4.18
CA GLU A 449 -14.57 13.39 -4.08
C GLU A 449 -15.27 13.11 -2.75
N TYR A 450 -16.48 12.56 -2.82
CA TYR A 450 -17.19 12.05 -1.65
C TYR A 450 -16.38 10.92 -0.99
N ARG A 451 -16.12 11.02 0.32
CA ARG A 451 -15.26 10.11 1.10
C ARG A 451 -13.76 10.08 0.72
N SER A 452 -13.24 11.18 0.18
CA SER A 452 -11.80 11.43 0.11
C SER A 452 -11.09 11.15 1.45
N ALA A 453 -9.83 10.72 1.41
CA ALA A 453 -8.98 10.67 2.61
C ALA A 453 -8.83 12.08 3.21
N GLY A 454 -8.78 12.18 4.54
CA GLY A 454 -8.55 13.46 5.24
C GLY A 454 -7.27 14.13 4.78
N CYS A 455 -7.19 15.46 4.92
CA CYS A 455 -5.91 16.15 4.86
C CYS A 455 -4.99 15.49 5.90
N ILE A 456 -3.86 14.95 5.45
CA ILE A 456 -2.85 14.25 6.29
C ILE A 456 -1.51 14.99 6.29
N GLU A 457 -1.38 15.99 5.43
CA GLU A 457 -0.20 16.83 5.28
C GLU A 457 0.12 17.53 6.60
N GLU A 458 1.42 17.70 6.88
CA GLU A 458 1.85 18.35 8.11
C GLU A 458 1.59 19.86 8.03
N TYR A 459 0.90 20.40 9.04
CA TYR A 459 0.67 21.83 9.15
C TYR A 459 1.82 22.52 9.89
N LYS A 460 2.30 23.62 9.33
CA LYS A 460 3.23 24.54 9.98
C LYS A 460 2.47 25.51 10.87
N ILE A 461 2.99 25.77 12.07
CA ILE A 461 2.45 26.80 12.96
C ILE A 461 2.97 28.16 12.50
N VAL A 462 2.07 29.06 12.12
CA VAL A 462 2.47 30.40 11.68
C VAL A 462 2.56 31.33 12.88
N ARG A 463 3.79 31.60 13.32
CA ARG A 463 4.09 32.47 14.48
C ARG A 463 3.91 33.98 14.19
N GLY A 464 3.54 34.36 12.97
CA GLY A 464 3.49 35.76 12.50
C GLY A 464 2.43 36.67 13.13
N HIS A 465 1.56 36.15 14.00
CA HIS A 465 0.53 36.93 14.74
C HIS A 465 0.57 36.70 16.26
N LEU A 466 1.74 36.30 16.80
CA LEU A 466 2.01 36.39 18.22
C LEU A 466 2.71 37.73 18.46
N GLU A 467 1.94 38.78 18.78
CA GLU A 467 2.53 40.00 19.32
C GLU A 467 3.36 39.64 20.55
N GLN A 468 4.59 40.15 20.58
CA GLN A 468 5.56 39.95 21.64
C GLN A 468 5.05 40.55 22.95
N SER A 469 4.32 39.77 23.74
CA SER A 469 4.37 39.74 25.21
C SER A 469 3.23 38.88 25.77
N CYS A 470 3.57 37.93 26.65
CA CYS A 470 2.67 37.12 27.47
C CYS A 470 1.74 36.13 26.73
N VAL A 471 2.05 34.83 26.87
CA VAL A 471 1.14 33.67 26.93
C VAL A 471 -0.33 33.96 26.60
N GLU A 472 -0.74 33.84 25.33
CA GLU A 472 -2.15 33.64 24.98
C GLU A 472 -2.35 32.18 24.53
N GLU A 473 -2.72 31.31 25.48
CA GLU A 473 -3.09 29.88 25.28
C GLU A 473 -4.45 29.71 24.55
N SER A 474 -4.99 30.76 23.92
CA SER A 474 -6.35 30.82 23.38
C SER A 474 -6.44 30.79 21.86
N LYS A 475 -5.33 30.90 21.09
CA LYS A 475 -5.35 30.93 19.62
C LYS A 475 -4.18 30.17 18.99
N VAL A 476 -4.42 29.51 17.85
CA VAL A 476 -3.39 28.93 16.98
C VAL A 476 -3.73 29.16 15.51
N CYS A 477 -2.69 29.45 14.71
CA CYS A 477 -2.77 29.52 13.25
C CYS A 477 -1.92 28.39 12.65
N LEU A 478 -2.53 27.60 11.78
CA LEU A 478 -1.92 26.44 11.13
C LEU A 478 -2.00 26.61 9.61
N GLU A 479 -0.97 26.18 8.89
CA GLU A 479 -0.95 26.16 7.42
C GLU A 479 -0.42 24.82 6.90
N GLY A 480 -1.20 24.13 6.07
CA GLY A 480 -0.78 22.93 5.36
C GLY A 480 -0.68 23.20 3.86
N ASP A 481 0.41 22.75 3.24
CA ASP A 481 0.48 22.69 1.77
C ASP A 481 -0.39 21.52 1.30
N ILE A 482 -1.33 21.78 0.39
CA ILE A 482 -2.27 20.78 -0.14
C ILE A 482 -2.02 20.51 -1.64
N GLY A 483 -0.80 20.84 -2.10
CA GLY A 483 -0.32 20.58 -3.45
C GLY A 483 -0.87 21.56 -4.51
N GLY A 484 -0.15 21.67 -5.62
CA GLY A 484 -0.56 22.51 -6.76
C GLY A 484 -0.48 24.03 -6.49
N GLY A 485 0.36 24.45 -5.54
CA GLY A 485 0.55 25.86 -5.16
C GLY A 485 -0.55 26.42 -4.25
N LEU A 486 -1.30 25.53 -3.59
CA LEU A 486 -2.41 25.85 -2.70
C LEU A 486 -2.03 25.61 -1.24
N VAL A 487 -2.50 26.48 -0.36
CA VAL A 487 -2.34 26.35 1.08
C VAL A 487 -3.71 26.32 1.75
N LEU A 488 -3.91 25.35 2.63
CA LEU A 488 -5.05 25.29 3.53
C LEU A 488 -4.64 25.95 4.86
N GLN A 489 -5.14 27.16 5.11
CA GLN A 489 -4.94 27.86 6.37
C GLN A 489 -6.08 27.55 7.33
N ARG A 490 -5.76 27.45 8.63
CA ARG A 490 -6.73 27.26 9.70
C ARG A 490 -6.40 28.15 10.90
N HIS A 491 -7.37 28.95 11.31
CA HIS A 491 -7.31 29.78 12.51
C HIS A 491 -8.27 29.20 13.54
N ILE A 492 -7.73 28.69 14.65
CA ILE A 492 -8.52 28.14 15.75
C ILE A 492 -8.34 29.05 16.96
N SER A 493 -9.43 29.54 17.53
CA SER A 493 -9.38 30.42 18.70
C SER A 493 -10.56 30.24 19.63
N ILE A 494 -10.32 30.37 20.93
CA ILE A 494 -11.35 30.60 21.93
C ILE A 494 -11.51 32.12 22.05
N LEU A 495 -12.71 32.65 21.80
CA LEU A 495 -12.93 34.09 21.72
C LEU A 495 -12.67 34.78 23.07
N THR A 496 -11.83 35.81 23.08
CA THR A 496 -11.46 36.53 24.31
C THR A 496 -12.63 37.33 24.90
N ASP A 497 -13.51 37.86 24.05
CA ASP A 497 -14.70 38.63 24.40
C ASP A 497 -15.91 37.74 24.77
N ASN A 498 -15.93 36.48 24.30
CA ASN A 498 -16.90 35.47 24.72
C ASN A 498 -16.24 34.10 24.87
N PRO A 499 -15.68 33.79 26.06
CA PRO A 499 -14.89 32.57 26.30
C PRO A 499 -15.70 31.26 26.25
N LYS A 500 -17.00 31.34 25.97
CA LYS A 500 -17.89 30.19 25.70
C LYS A 500 -17.83 29.72 24.25
N ILE A 501 -17.21 30.49 23.36
CA ILE A 501 -17.21 30.21 21.92
C ILE A 501 -15.82 29.79 21.46
N VAL A 502 -15.76 28.62 20.80
CA VAL A 502 -14.63 28.24 19.95
C VAL A 502 -14.95 28.68 18.53
N GLN A 503 -14.07 29.44 17.91
CA GLN A 503 -14.15 29.83 16.50
C GLN A 503 -13.07 29.11 15.70
N ILE A 504 -13.47 28.55 14.56
CA ILE A 504 -12.55 27.95 13.59
C ILE A 504 -12.85 28.57 12.22
N ASP A 505 -11.78 29.03 11.59
CA ASP A 505 -11.83 29.77 10.35
C ASP A 505 -10.77 29.23 9.39
N SER A 506 -11.25 28.59 8.33
CA SER A 506 -10.43 27.81 7.43
C SER A 506 -10.55 28.34 6.01
N SER A 507 -9.43 28.42 5.31
CA SER A 507 -9.38 28.91 3.93
C SER A 507 -8.44 28.09 3.05
N ILE A 508 -8.85 27.87 1.79
CA ILE A 508 -7.96 27.39 0.73
C ILE A 508 -7.52 28.59 -0.10
N GLU A 509 -6.23 28.86 -0.09
CA GLU A 509 -5.61 30.01 -0.75
C GLU A 509 -4.62 29.59 -1.83
N ALA A 510 -4.63 30.32 -2.94
CA ALA A 510 -3.63 30.18 -3.99
C ALA A 510 -2.41 31.07 -3.70
N ARG A 511 -1.23 30.47 -3.51
CA ARG A 511 0.03 31.19 -3.22
C ARG A 511 1.03 31.15 -4.35
N SER A 512 1.20 29.99 -4.98
CA SER A 512 2.26 29.72 -5.96
C SER A 512 1.72 28.90 -7.13
N VAL A 513 0.64 29.37 -7.75
CA VAL A 513 0.06 28.70 -8.92
C VAL A 513 0.97 28.88 -10.14
N GLY A 514 1.23 27.79 -10.87
CA GLY A 514 2.24 27.75 -11.93
C GLY A 514 2.03 28.78 -13.07
N PRO A 515 3.12 29.28 -13.69
CA PRO A 515 3.06 30.20 -14.82
C PRO A 515 2.40 29.50 -16.02
N GLY A 516 1.16 29.90 -16.35
CA GLY A 516 0.32 29.28 -17.39
C GLY A 516 -1.13 29.05 -16.97
N SER A 517 -1.42 29.13 -15.67
CA SER A 517 -2.75 28.89 -15.08
C SER A 517 -3.72 30.08 -15.13
N GLY A 518 -3.27 31.27 -15.60
CA GLY A 518 -4.06 32.50 -15.51
C GLY A 518 -4.33 32.99 -14.07
N GLY A 519 -3.62 32.45 -13.07
CA GLY A 519 -3.79 32.81 -11.65
C GLY A 519 -4.86 32.03 -10.90
N PHE A 520 -5.42 30.97 -11.50
CA PHE A 520 -6.44 30.11 -10.90
C PHE A 520 -5.90 28.70 -10.67
N SER A 521 -6.27 28.09 -9.54
CA SER A 521 -5.86 26.74 -9.17
C SER A 521 -6.62 25.63 -9.91
N ARG A 522 -6.29 24.38 -9.58
CA ARG A 522 -7.19 23.23 -9.81
C ARG A 522 -8.54 23.43 -9.11
N LEU A 523 -9.56 22.67 -9.52
CA LEU A 523 -10.82 22.59 -8.78
C LEU A 523 -10.56 22.07 -7.37
N VAL A 524 -11.13 22.78 -6.40
CA VAL A 524 -11.04 22.44 -4.97
C VAL A 524 -12.39 22.66 -4.31
N CYS A 525 -12.62 21.95 -3.21
CA CYS A 525 -13.74 22.14 -2.31
C CYS A 525 -13.19 22.10 -0.88
N LEU A 526 -13.51 23.12 -0.08
CA LEU A 526 -13.22 23.11 1.35
C LEU A 526 -14.34 22.38 2.06
N ARG A 527 -14.04 21.19 2.59
CA ARG A 527 -14.99 20.43 3.39
C ARG A 527 -14.50 20.34 4.82
N VAL A 528 -15.37 20.67 5.76
CA VAL A 528 -15.10 20.60 7.19
C VAL A 528 -15.94 19.48 7.77
N ARG A 529 -15.31 18.45 8.33
CA ARG A 529 -15.95 17.27 8.90
C ARG A 529 -15.69 17.19 10.39
N HIS A 530 -16.76 16.97 11.15
CA HIS A 530 -16.71 16.75 12.59
C HIS A 530 -17.32 15.41 12.90
N THR A 531 -16.59 14.56 13.61
CA THR A 531 -17.11 13.31 14.16
C THR A 531 -17.34 13.46 15.66
N PHE A 532 -18.59 13.66 16.05
CA PHE A 532 -18.99 13.72 17.45
C PHE A 532 -19.13 12.32 18.04
N THR A 533 -18.57 12.10 19.23
CA THR A 533 -18.78 10.88 20.00
C THR A 533 -20.07 11.01 20.80
N LEU A 534 -21.00 10.07 20.63
CA LEU A 534 -22.31 10.15 21.27
C LEU A 534 -22.39 9.24 22.50
N LEU A 535 -22.74 9.83 23.64
CA LEU A 535 -23.00 9.06 24.87
C LEU A 535 -24.36 8.35 24.82
N HIS A 536 -25.37 9.00 24.24
CA HIS A 536 -26.75 8.53 24.17
C HIS A 536 -27.27 8.57 22.73
N PRO A 537 -26.72 7.78 21.79
CA PRO A 537 -26.99 7.95 20.35
C PRO A 537 -28.47 7.89 19.96
N THR A 538 -29.31 7.18 20.71
CA THR A 538 -30.77 7.09 20.46
C THR A 538 -31.55 8.32 20.95
N GLU A 539 -30.98 9.12 21.85
CA GLU A 539 -31.59 10.31 22.45
C GLU A 539 -31.02 11.62 21.88
N VAL A 540 -30.17 11.50 20.84
CA VAL A 540 -29.51 12.63 20.18
C VAL A 540 -30.23 12.95 18.88
N VAL A 541 -30.44 14.25 18.61
CA VAL A 541 -31.00 14.75 17.34
C VAL A 541 -30.21 15.95 16.83
N VAL A 542 -30.16 16.12 15.52
CA VAL A 542 -29.67 17.36 14.88
C VAL A 542 -30.87 18.23 14.52
N ALA A 543 -31.01 19.38 15.17
CA ALA A 543 -32.12 20.31 14.97
C ALA A 543 -31.64 21.62 14.34
N PHE A 544 -32.41 22.16 13.38
CA PHE A 544 -32.12 23.45 12.76
C PHE A 544 -33.33 24.07 12.07
N THR A 545 -33.23 25.36 11.75
CA THR A 545 -34.16 26.03 10.82
C THR A 545 -33.48 26.16 9.46
N ALA A 546 -34.09 25.58 8.42
CA ALA A 546 -33.57 25.64 7.07
C ALA A 546 -33.72 27.04 6.45
N ILE A 547 -32.97 27.34 5.39
CA ILE A 547 -33.02 28.62 4.67
C ILE A 547 -34.44 28.93 4.16
N ASN A 548 -35.22 27.92 3.78
CA ASN A 548 -36.62 28.08 3.37
C ASN A 548 -37.60 28.32 4.54
N GLY A 549 -37.12 28.39 5.79
CA GLY A 549 -37.92 28.61 6.99
C GLY A 549 -38.51 27.34 7.63
N SER A 550 -38.31 26.16 7.03
CA SER A 550 -38.76 24.89 7.63
C SER A 550 -37.90 24.51 8.83
N LYS A 551 -38.54 24.02 9.90
CA LYS A 551 -37.83 23.43 11.04
C LYS A 551 -37.55 21.96 10.72
N GLN A 552 -36.30 21.54 10.89
CA GLN A 552 -35.82 20.20 10.59
C GLN A 552 -35.28 19.56 11.86
N GLU A 553 -35.52 18.27 12.02
CA GLU A 553 -34.96 17.43 13.06
C GLU A 553 -34.51 16.11 12.41
N ILE A 554 -33.23 15.78 12.52
CA ILE A 554 -32.62 14.57 11.96
C ILE A 554 -32.21 13.67 13.13
N SER A 555 -32.80 12.48 13.21
CA SER A 555 -32.48 11.43 14.19
C SER A 555 -31.69 10.28 13.55
N LEU A 556 -31.20 9.36 14.38
CA LEU A 556 -30.43 8.17 14.01
C LEU A 556 -31.06 7.35 12.86
N ASP A 557 -32.39 7.22 12.84
CA ASP A 557 -33.11 6.44 11.83
C ASP A 557 -33.02 7.02 10.41
N SER A 558 -32.54 8.26 10.28
CA SER A 558 -32.43 8.96 8.99
C SER A 558 -31.20 8.53 8.17
N GLY A 559 -30.23 7.83 8.76
CA GLY A 559 -29.02 7.37 8.08
C GLY A 559 -28.15 8.52 7.55
N GLU A 560 -27.93 8.58 6.24
CA GLU A 560 -27.14 9.64 5.58
C GLU A 560 -28.09 10.68 4.96
N VAL A 561 -27.95 11.95 5.36
CA VAL A 561 -28.80 13.06 4.90
C VAL A 561 -27.94 14.17 4.32
N MET A 562 -28.04 14.35 3.00
CA MET A 562 -27.44 15.47 2.27
C MET A 562 -28.43 16.64 2.18
N LEU A 563 -27.99 17.84 2.59
CA LEU A 563 -28.78 19.06 2.61
C LEU A 563 -28.21 20.06 1.60
N GLU A 564 -29.00 20.42 0.59
CA GLU A 564 -28.63 21.36 -0.47
C GLU A 564 -29.71 22.43 -0.68
N GLY A 565 -29.36 23.52 -1.38
CA GLY A 565 -30.30 24.56 -1.74
C GLY A 565 -30.99 25.20 -0.51
N GLY A 566 -32.32 25.31 -0.54
CA GLY A 566 -33.12 25.90 0.53
C GLY A 566 -33.34 25.01 1.76
N LEU A 567 -32.91 23.74 1.72
CA LEU A 567 -33.01 22.79 2.83
C LEU A 567 -31.80 22.84 3.77
N ARG A 568 -30.75 23.57 3.41
CA ARG A 568 -29.58 23.77 4.27
C ARG A 568 -29.94 24.54 5.54
N PRO A 569 -29.22 24.33 6.66
CA PRO A 569 -29.37 25.15 7.84
C PRO A 569 -29.11 26.63 7.54
N ASN A 570 -29.91 27.51 8.12
CA ASN A 570 -29.79 28.95 7.96
C ASN A 570 -28.70 29.53 8.87
N GLY A 571 -27.46 29.04 8.69
CA GLY A 571 -26.28 29.48 9.43
C GLY A 571 -26.16 28.93 10.86
N GLU A 572 -27.06 28.04 11.27
CA GLU A 572 -27.00 27.38 12.58
C GLU A 572 -27.66 26.00 12.51
N TRP A 573 -27.01 25.02 13.13
CA TRP A 573 -27.59 23.73 13.49
C TRP A 573 -27.09 23.29 14.87
N THR A 574 -27.90 22.49 15.56
CA THR A 574 -27.65 22.10 16.95
C THR A 574 -27.72 20.60 17.11
N LEU A 575 -26.69 20.03 17.70
CA LEU A 575 -26.69 18.65 18.19
C LEU A 575 -27.25 18.63 19.61
N VAL A 576 -28.45 18.11 19.79
CA VAL A 576 -29.16 18.09 21.06
C VAL A 576 -29.08 16.69 21.67
N ASP A 577 -28.45 16.54 22.83
CA ASP A 577 -28.52 15.33 23.65
C ASP A 577 -29.61 15.50 24.71
N ARG A 578 -30.79 14.91 24.45
CA ARG A 578 -31.95 15.02 25.34
C ARG A 578 -31.74 14.33 26.68
N CYS A 579 -30.84 13.35 26.75
CA CYS A 579 -30.59 12.59 27.96
C CYS A 579 -29.68 13.37 28.92
N SER A 580 -28.63 14.03 28.41
CA SER A 580 -27.76 14.87 29.24
C SER A 580 -28.29 16.30 29.45
N GLY A 581 -29.26 16.73 28.63
CA GLY A 581 -29.77 18.11 28.65
C GLY A 581 -28.77 19.12 28.07
N LEU A 582 -27.73 18.65 27.37
CA LEU A 582 -26.73 19.50 26.74
C LEU A 582 -26.93 19.55 25.23
N SER A 583 -26.63 20.72 24.67
CA SER A 583 -26.71 20.97 23.23
C SER A 583 -25.42 21.60 22.72
N MET A 584 -24.82 21.02 21.67
CA MET A 584 -23.70 21.60 20.94
C MET A 584 -24.24 22.40 19.75
N VAL A 585 -24.14 23.74 19.83
CA VAL A 585 -24.57 24.64 18.77
C VAL A 585 -23.40 24.92 17.85
N ASN A 586 -23.59 24.70 16.54
CA ASN A 586 -22.64 25.10 15.51
C ASN A 586 -23.22 26.20 14.62
N ARG A 587 -22.58 27.37 14.65
CA ARG A 587 -22.98 28.56 13.86
C ARG A 587 -21.97 28.79 12.74
N PHE A 588 -22.41 29.15 11.54
CA PHE A 588 -21.54 29.35 10.38
C PHE A 588 -22.13 30.35 9.39
N ASP A 589 -21.29 30.93 8.51
CA ASP A 589 -21.80 31.77 7.42
C ASP A 589 -22.41 30.88 6.32
N HIS A 590 -23.75 30.86 6.22
CA HIS A 590 -24.46 30.04 5.23
C HIS A 590 -24.14 30.39 3.77
N ARG A 591 -23.50 31.54 3.50
CA ARG A 591 -23.05 31.95 2.16
C ARG A 591 -21.75 31.28 1.75
N GLN A 592 -20.96 30.81 2.72
CA GLN A 592 -19.70 30.09 2.51
C GLN A 592 -19.89 28.58 2.33
N VAL A 593 -21.07 28.08 2.67
CA VAL A 593 -21.39 26.65 2.64
C VAL A 593 -22.36 26.39 1.50
N SER A 594 -22.04 25.51 0.56
CA SER A 594 -22.90 25.10 -0.55
C SER A 594 -23.74 23.85 -0.24
N LYS A 595 -23.25 22.98 0.66
CA LYS A 595 -23.92 21.73 1.09
C LYS A 595 -23.60 21.41 2.55
N CYS A 596 -24.53 20.72 3.22
CA CYS A 596 -24.29 20.13 4.54
C CYS A 596 -24.58 18.63 4.50
N LEU A 597 -23.86 17.85 5.28
CA LEU A 597 -24.09 16.41 5.42
C LEU A 597 -24.26 16.06 6.89
N VAL A 598 -25.23 15.19 7.18
CA VAL A 598 -25.36 14.50 8.46
C VAL A 598 -25.28 13.01 8.20
N HIS A 599 -24.36 12.31 8.86
CA HIS A 599 -24.20 10.86 8.71
C HIS A 599 -24.01 10.19 10.07
N TRP A 600 -24.91 9.27 10.40
CA TRP A 600 -24.88 8.52 11.65
C TRP A 600 -24.02 7.26 11.54
N GLY A 601 -23.08 7.09 12.48
CA GLY A 601 -22.42 5.82 12.78
C GLY A 601 -23.10 5.08 13.94
N THR A 602 -22.51 3.96 14.36
CA THR A 602 -23.05 3.15 15.48
C THR A 602 -22.99 3.87 16.82
N SER A 603 -21.96 4.71 17.03
CA SER A 603 -21.71 5.44 18.28
C SER A 603 -21.19 6.86 18.04
N ASP A 604 -21.27 7.34 16.79
CA ASP A 604 -20.75 8.62 16.36
C ASP A 604 -21.69 9.30 15.36
N LEU A 605 -21.51 10.60 15.21
CA LEU A 605 -22.24 11.41 14.25
C LEU A 605 -21.27 12.32 13.49
N ASN A 606 -21.33 12.24 12.18
CA ASN A 606 -20.62 13.12 11.28
C ASN A 606 -21.50 14.30 10.86
N MET A 607 -20.99 15.52 11.05
CA MET A 607 -21.60 16.75 10.58
C MET A 607 -20.60 17.49 9.68
N GLU A 608 -20.91 17.61 8.39
CA GLU A 608 -20.04 18.25 7.41
C GLU A 608 -20.60 19.56 6.85
N LEU A 609 -19.72 20.55 6.67
CA LEU A 609 -19.95 21.78 5.92
C LEU A 609 -19.08 21.77 4.68
N TRP A 610 -19.67 21.98 3.51
CA TRP A 610 -18.96 21.96 2.23
C TRP A 610 -19.03 23.33 1.58
N SER A 611 -17.91 23.85 1.08
CA SER A 611 -17.92 25.03 0.22
C SER A 611 -18.46 24.69 -1.16
N ASP A 612 -18.63 25.70 -2.01
CA ASP A 612 -18.72 25.50 -3.45
C ASP A 612 -17.44 24.83 -4.01
N GLU A 613 -17.61 24.04 -5.07
CA GLU A 613 -16.50 23.45 -5.83
C GLU A 613 -16.10 24.40 -6.95
N ARG A 614 -14.89 24.96 -6.86
CA ARG A 614 -14.38 25.89 -7.88
C ARG A 614 -12.86 26.05 -7.80
N PRO A 615 -12.21 26.62 -8.83
CA PRO A 615 -10.86 27.12 -8.70
C PRO A 615 -10.77 28.27 -7.69
N VAL A 616 -9.63 28.39 -7.02
CA VAL A 616 -9.31 29.54 -6.16
C VAL A 616 -8.20 30.38 -6.78
N SER A 617 -8.23 31.68 -6.50
CA SER A 617 -7.13 32.61 -6.77
C SER A 617 -6.72 33.29 -5.47
N LYS A 618 -5.62 34.05 -5.50
CA LYS A 618 -5.17 34.84 -4.35
C LYS A 618 -6.26 35.81 -3.84
N ASP A 619 -7.11 36.30 -4.74
CA ASP A 619 -8.17 37.26 -4.43
C ASP A 619 -9.51 36.60 -4.09
N THR A 620 -9.67 35.31 -4.38
CA THR A 620 -10.94 34.58 -4.23
C THR A 620 -10.75 33.23 -3.53
N PRO A 621 -10.27 33.21 -2.28
CA PRO A 621 -10.12 31.96 -1.52
C PRO A 621 -11.48 31.30 -1.29
N LEU A 622 -11.48 29.98 -1.08
CA LEU A 622 -12.62 29.32 -0.42
C LEU A 622 -12.43 29.49 1.08
N ARG A 623 -13.48 29.82 1.80
CA ARG A 623 -13.42 30.03 3.25
C ARG A 623 -14.66 29.47 3.91
N ILE A 624 -14.50 28.77 5.03
CA ILE A 624 -15.58 28.38 5.93
C ILE A 624 -15.21 28.84 7.33
N CYS A 625 -16.01 29.75 7.87
CA CYS A 625 -15.92 30.22 9.25
C CYS A 625 -17.12 29.68 10.02
N HIS A 626 -16.83 29.03 11.15
CA HIS A 626 -17.86 28.54 12.05
C HIS A 626 -17.46 28.69 13.53
N GLN A 627 -18.43 28.42 14.40
CA GLN A 627 -18.31 28.57 15.84
C GLN A 627 -19.00 27.43 16.57
N TYR A 628 -18.48 27.05 17.73
CA TYR A 628 -19.05 26.08 18.65
C TYR A 628 -19.34 26.70 20.01
N GLU A 629 -20.52 26.40 20.55
CA GLU A 629 -20.96 26.79 21.89
C GLU A 629 -21.75 25.63 22.50
N VAL A 630 -21.50 25.31 23.77
CA VAL A 630 -22.35 24.37 24.53
C VAL A 630 -23.42 25.16 25.27
N THR A 631 -24.66 24.74 25.10
CA THR A 631 -25.83 25.31 25.77
C THR A 631 -26.54 24.25 26.60
N GLN A 632 -27.21 24.65 27.67
CA GLN A 632 -28.12 23.80 28.41
C GLN A 632 -29.53 23.97 27.85
N THR A 633 -30.19 22.85 27.60
CA THR A 633 -31.50 22.76 26.96
C THR A 633 -32.63 22.76 27.97
#